data_AF-A0AAW1YX12-F1
#
_entry.id   AF-A0AAW1YX12-F1
#
_cell.length_a   1.000
_cell.length_b   1.000
_cell.length_c   1.000
_cell.angle_alpha   90.00
_cell.angle_beta   90.00
_cell.angle_gamma   90.00
#
_symmetry.space_group_name_H-M   'P 1'
#
loop_
_entity.id
_entity.type
_entity.pdbx_description
1 polymer ?
#
loop_
_entity_poly.entity_id
_entity_poly.type
_entity_poly.pdbx_seq_one_letter_code
_entity_poly.pdbx_strand_id
1 'polypeptide(L)'
;MLKFIEQNGLQISQIIFQDEVGAPGMVIGVSVDGSHVWCEGVGYADLENRVPCGPDTVMRIASISKPLTAAAVARLWEEGKIDLDAPVQKYVPEFPQKEFEGENVTITPRMLLSHLSGIRHYEKDAKKVREDKEKAKRLLKPPEKKEEKGSAENKEKPKAEDNSAKSKKKKKEFEQEEYYLKDNFENVIQALDLFKDDPLIFKPGSTFLYSTHAFTLLSAVVERAANQRFLDHMMKMFRELGMLNTLPDENDPIIYNRSRFYHLNKKGRVVNCPYVDNSYKWAGGGFLSTVSDLLVFGNALLYSYQMAELKNTDGLLPGFLKPHTAKAIWAPVDKTEASWDKDGLYAQGWLVVEKQQKYGQCRNRRHYVSHTGGAVGASSVLLVLPRESEQPTNQKLLPPQGVVVTIITNMQSVGLNTTALKIAQTFDKARDEDIASA
;
A
#
# COMPACT_ATOMS: atom_id res chain seq x y z
N MET A 1 -26.71 -10.49 -6.59
CA MET A 1 -25.67 -9.89 -5.72
C MET A 1 -26.14 -9.81 -4.26
N LEU A 2 -27.24 -9.09 -3.95
CA LEU A 2 -27.79 -9.03 -2.58
C LEU A 2 -28.07 -10.42 -1.99
N LYS A 3 -28.71 -11.32 -2.74
CA LYS A 3 -28.92 -12.72 -2.32
C LYS A 3 -27.61 -13.48 -2.05
N PHE A 4 -26.56 -13.24 -2.85
CA PHE A 4 -25.25 -13.86 -2.65
C PHE A 4 -24.63 -13.42 -1.31
N ILE A 5 -24.74 -12.13 -0.99
CA ILE A 5 -24.24 -11.56 0.27
C ILE A 5 -25.08 -12.03 1.46
N GLU A 6 -26.41 -12.01 1.36
CA GLU A 6 -27.29 -12.51 2.43
C GLU A 6 -27.02 -13.98 2.76
N GLN A 7 -26.70 -14.79 1.75
CA GLN A 7 -26.43 -16.21 1.93
C GLN A 7 -25.01 -16.51 2.39
N ASN A 8 -24.01 -15.71 2.02
CA ASN A 8 -22.60 -16.08 2.17
C ASN A 8 -21.76 -15.05 2.94
N GLY A 9 -22.19 -13.79 3.10
CA GLY A 9 -21.39 -12.68 3.63
C GLY A 9 -20.84 -12.96 5.03
N LEU A 10 -21.72 -13.33 5.96
CA LEU A 10 -21.36 -13.64 7.35
C LEU A 10 -20.45 -14.88 7.46
N GLN A 11 -20.66 -15.87 6.60
CA GLN A 11 -19.84 -17.09 6.58
C GLN A 11 -18.45 -16.79 6.02
N ILE A 12 -18.37 -16.00 4.94
CA ILE A 12 -17.10 -15.54 4.35
C ILE A 12 -16.33 -14.69 5.36
N SER A 13 -17.01 -13.77 6.05
CA SER A 13 -16.40 -12.88 7.05
C SER A 13 -15.80 -13.67 8.22
N GLN A 14 -16.54 -14.66 8.74
CA GLN A 14 -16.10 -15.51 9.84
C GLN A 14 -14.93 -16.43 9.45
N ILE A 15 -14.97 -17.05 8.27
CA ILE A 15 -13.88 -17.89 7.77
C ILE A 15 -12.61 -17.06 7.60
N ILE A 16 -12.71 -15.89 6.97
CA ILE A 16 -11.55 -14.99 6.80
C ILE A 16 -11.00 -14.57 8.17
N PHE A 17 -11.88 -14.18 9.09
CA PHE A 17 -11.49 -13.71 10.41
C PHE A 17 -10.81 -14.79 11.25
N GLN A 18 -11.37 -16.00 11.31
CA GLN A 18 -10.88 -17.10 12.15
C GLN A 18 -9.69 -17.85 11.54
N ASP A 19 -9.73 -18.15 10.24
CA ASP A 19 -8.77 -19.07 9.61
C ASP A 19 -7.62 -18.35 8.90
N GLU A 20 -7.82 -17.12 8.42
CA GLU A 20 -6.80 -16.39 7.64
C GLU A 20 -6.16 -15.21 8.39
N VAL A 21 -6.90 -14.50 9.26
CA VAL A 21 -6.47 -13.20 9.81
C VAL A 21 -6.06 -13.24 11.28
N GLY A 22 -6.86 -13.84 12.17
CA GLY A 22 -6.55 -13.96 13.60
C GLY A 22 -6.38 -12.63 14.36
N ALA A 23 -6.87 -11.52 13.81
CA ALA A 23 -6.82 -10.20 14.43
C ALA A 23 -7.96 -10.00 15.43
N PRO A 24 -7.80 -9.14 16.47
CA PRO A 24 -8.89 -8.82 17.39
C PRO A 24 -10.09 -8.19 16.71
N GLY A 25 -9.86 -7.33 15.71
CA GLY A 25 -10.88 -6.65 14.94
C GLY A 25 -10.49 -6.45 13.48
N MET A 26 -11.48 -6.56 12.60
CA MET A 26 -11.34 -6.39 11.16
C MET A 26 -12.58 -5.72 10.60
N VAL A 27 -12.40 -4.92 9.55
CA VAL A 27 -13.50 -4.40 8.73
C VAL A 27 -13.19 -4.71 7.27
N ILE A 28 -14.17 -5.26 6.55
CA ILE A 28 -14.10 -5.56 5.11
C ILE A 28 -15.07 -4.64 4.38
N GLY A 29 -14.63 -4.09 3.25
CA GLY A 29 -15.46 -3.36 2.30
C GLY A 29 -15.30 -3.92 0.88
N VAL A 30 -16.41 -4.06 0.16
CA VAL A 30 -16.45 -4.43 -1.26
C VAL A 30 -17.42 -3.53 -2.02
N SER A 31 -16.92 -2.96 -3.12
CA SER A 31 -17.71 -2.28 -4.13
C SER A 31 -17.70 -3.09 -5.42
N VAL A 32 -18.86 -3.22 -6.06
CA VAL A 32 -19.01 -3.81 -7.39
C VAL A 32 -19.67 -2.76 -8.29
N ASP A 33 -19.02 -2.45 -9.41
CA ASP A 33 -19.46 -1.47 -10.40
C ASP A 33 -19.87 -0.12 -9.78
N GLY A 34 -19.05 0.36 -8.84
CA GLY A 34 -19.25 1.63 -8.13
C GLY A 34 -20.24 1.59 -6.98
N SER A 35 -20.94 0.48 -6.77
CA SER A 35 -21.90 0.32 -5.68
C SER A 35 -21.27 -0.40 -4.50
N HIS A 36 -21.39 0.15 -3.29
CA HIS A 36 -20.96 -0.53 -2.07
C HIS A 36 -21.91 -1.69 -1.79
N VAL A 37 -21.46 -2.93 -2.01
CA VAL A 37 -22.30 -4.12 -1.88
C VAL A 37 -22.09 -4.84 -0.55
N TRP A 38 -20.92 -4.70 0.08
CA TRP A 38 -20.64 -5.33 1.36
C TRP A 38 -19.72 -4.45 2.21
N CYS A 39 -20.16 -4.10 3.42
CA CYS A 39 -19.34 -3.44 4.43
C CYS A 39 -19.63 -4.08 5.79
N GLU A 40 -18.67 -4.80 6.37
CA GLU A 40 -18.90 -5.60 7.58
C GLU A 40 -17.70 -5.51 8.53
N GLY A 41 -17.99 -5.26 9.81
CA GLY A 41 -17.03 -5.34 10.90
C GLY A 41 -17.15 -6.68 11.62
N VAL A 42 -16.01 -7.29 11.93
CA VAL A 42 -15.90 -8.56 12.68
C VAL A 42 -14.93 -8.37 13.85
N GLY A 43 -15.26 -8.95 14.99
CA GLY A 43 -14.45 -8.84 16.20
C GLY A 43 -14.63 -7.51 16.92
N TYR A 44 -13.57 -7.00 17.51
CA TYR A 44 -13.60 -5.85 18.42
C TYR A 44 -12.65 -4.73 17.98
N ALA A 45 -13.18 -3.51 17.93
CA ALA A 45 -12.41 -2.28 17.79
C ALA A 45 -11.63 -1.98 19.09
N ASP A 46 -12.18 -2.37 20.25
CA ASP A 46 -11.51 -2.34 21.54
C ASP A 46 -11.78 -3.68 22.24
N LEU A 47 -10.77 -4.54 22.29
CA LEU A 47 -10.81 -5.88 22.83
C LEU A 47 -11.02 -5.86 24.35
N GLU A 48 -10.36 -4.94 25.06
CA GLU A 48 -10.44 -4.79 26.51
C GLU A 48 -11.86 -4.44 26.96
N ASN A 49 -12.49 -3.52 26.22
CA ASN A 49 -13.81 -2.99 26.54
C ASN A 49 -14.93 -3.68 25.75
N ARG A 50 -14.59 -4.67 24.90
CA ARG A 50 -15.52 -5.40 24.03
C ARG A 50 -16.36 -4.49 23.13
N VAL A 51 -15.77 -3.41 22.63
CA VAL A 51 -16.42 -2.54 21.64
C VAL A 51 -16.36 -3.24 20.28
N PRO A 52 -17.50 -3.57 19.64
CA PRO A 52 -17.49 -4.30 18.39
C PRO A 52 -16.90 -3.47 17.25
N CYS A 53 -16.25 -4.14 16.28
CA CYS A 53 -15.95 -3.51 15.00
C CYS A 53 -17.24 -3.33 14.20
N GLY A 54 -17.42 -2.13 13.65
CA GLY A 54 -18.50 -1.76 12.73
C GLY A 54 -17.97 -1.17 11.42
N PRO A 55 -18.83 -0.97 10.40
CA PRO A 55 -18.45 -0.35 9.13
C PRO A 55 -17.83 1.05 9.24
N ASP A 56 -18.15 1.76 10.32
CA ASP A 56 -17.70 3.10 10.67
C ASP A 56 -16.46 3.11 11.59
N THR A 57 -15.90 1.95 11.91
CA THR A 57 -14.68 1.86 12.72
C THR A 57 -13.49 2.45 11.97
N VAL A 58 -12.84 3.43 12.60
CA VAL A 58 -11.69 4.16 12.06
C VAL A 58 -10.41 3.45 12.50
N MET A 59 -9.60 3.05 11.54
CA MET A 59 -8.36 2.31 11.78
C MET A 59 -7.20 2.87 10.95
N ARG A 60 -5.97 2.58 11.37
CA ARG A 60 -4.76 2.90 10.61
C ARG A 60 -4.78 2.18 9.26
N ILE A 61 -4.72 2.96 8.19
CA ILE A 61 -4.62 2.41 6.83
C ILE A 61 -3.18 2.27 6.35
N ALA A 62 -2.23 2.71 7.17
CA ALA A 62 -0.81 2.55 6.94
C ALA A 62 -0.45 2.97 5.51
N SER A 63 0.32 2.15 4.78
CA SER A 63 0.86 2.53 3.47
C SER A 63 -0.17 2.69 2.34
N ILE A 64 -1.48 2.46 2.56
CA ILE A 64 -2.53 2.96 1.65
C ILE A 64 -2.52 4.51 1.58
N SER A 65 -1.90 5.18 2.56
CA SER A 65 -1.57 6.61 2.51
C SER A 65 -0.77 7.02 1.25
N LYS A 66 0.04 6.10 0.69
CA LYS A 66 0.86 6.34 -0.49
C LYS A 66 0.01 6.51 -1.76
N PRO A 67 -0.92 5.61 -2.10
CA PRO A 67 -1.94 5.85 -3.11
C PRO A 67 -2.67 7.19 -2.99
N LEU A 68 -3.10 7.56 -1.77
CA LEU A 68 -3.80 8.84 -1.53
C LEU A 68 -2.89 10.03 -1.87
N THR A 69 -1.63 9.99 -1.42
CA THR A 69 -0.64 11.02 -1.72
C THR A 69 -0.30 11.06 -3.21
N ALA A 70 -0.19 9.90 -3.87
CA ALA A 70 0.06 9.82 -5.32
C ALA A 70 -1.07 10.48 -6.12
N ALA A 71 -2.32 10.34 -5.67
CA ALA A 71 -3.46 11.01 -6.28
C ALA A 71 -3.40 12.54 -6.12
N ALA A 72 -2.97 13.05 -4.95
CA ALA A 72 -2.73 14.48 -4.74
C ALA A 72 -1.61 15.01 -5.65
N VAL A 73 -0.49 14.28 -5.76
CA VAL A 73 0.61 14.63 -6.68
C VAL A 73 0.12 14.64 -8.13
N ALA A 74 -0.70 13.67 -8.53
CA ALA A 74 -1.27 13.59 -9.88
C ALA A 74 -2.16 14.80 -10.20
N ARG A 75 -2.98 15.26 -9.26
CA ARG A 75 -3.78 16.49 -9.41
C ARG A 75 -2.89 17.72 -9.61
N LEU A 76 -1.86 17.88 -8.78
CA LEU A 76 -0.91 18.99 -8.91
C LEU A 76 -0.09 18.91 -10.20
N TRP A 77 0.17 17.70 -10.71
CA TRP A 77 0.80 17.51 -12.02
C TRP A 77 -0.13 17.95 -13.16
N GLU A 78 -1.42 17.60 -13.10
CA GLU A 78 -2.42 18.07 -14.08
C GLU A 78 -2.63 19.58 -14.10
N GLU A 79 -2.44 20.22 -12.95
CA GLU A 79 -2.47 21.68 -12.76
C GLU A 79 -1.16 22.36 -13.19
N GLY A 80 -0.13 21.60 -13.59
CA GLY A 80 1.19 22.12 -13.97
C GLY A 80 2.03 22.64 -12.80
N LYS A 81 1.63 22.35 -11.56
CA LYS A 81 2.33 22.79 -10.34
C LYS A 81 3.48 21.85 -9.98
N ILE A 82 3.31 20.55 -10.21
CA ILE A 82 4.39 19.56 -10.07
C ILE A 82 4.89 19.13 -11.45
N ASP A 83 6.19 19.26 -11.66
CA ASP A 83 6.93 18.59 -12.70
C ASP A 83 7.56 17.34 -12.09
N LEU A 84 7.12 16.16 -12.57
CA LEU A 84 7.52 14.88 -12.03
C LEU A 84 9.00 14.56 -12.26
N ASP A 85 9.63 15.23 -13.23
CA ASP A 85 11.02 14.97 -13.65
C ASP A 85 11.99 16.09 -13.26
N ALA A 86 11.48 17.16 -12.61
CA ALA A 86 12.32 18.19 -12.03
C ALA A 86 13.07 17.68 -10.77
N PRO A 87 14.26 18.24 -10.47
CA PRO A 87 14.91 18.01 -9.19
C PRO A 87 14.00 18.38 -8.01
N VAL A 88 13.97 17.55 -6.97
CA VAL A 88 13.15 17.81 -5.76
C VAL A 88 13.49 19.16 -5.10
N GLN A 89 14.73 19.64 -5.25
CA GLN A 89 15.17 20.94 -4.73
C GLN A 89 14.48 22.14 -5.39
N LYS A 90 13.84 21.96 -6.56
CA LYS A 90 12.93 22.97 -7.14
C LYS A 90 11.79 23.32 -6.16
N TYR A 91 11.35 22.34 -5.38
CA TYR A 91 10.24 22.47 -4.44
C TYR A 91 10.73 22.58 -3.00
N VAL A 92 11.75 21.80 -2.64
CA VAL A 92 12.25 21.66 -1.26
C VAL A 92 13.74 21.99 -1.23
N PRO A 93 14.13 23.29 -1.28
CA PRO A 93 15.53 23.71 -1.29
C PRO A 93 16.32 23.29 -0.03
N GLU A 94 15.62 22.95 1.06
CA GLU A 94 16.19 22.46 2.32
C GLU A 94 16.65 21.00 2.23
N PHE A 95 16.21 20.25 1.22
CA PHE A 95 16.71 18.90 0.98
C PHE A 95 18.05 18.99 0.25
N PRO A 96 19.16 18.50 0.82
CA PRO A 96 20.48 18.75 0.28
C PRO A 96 20.65 18.10 -1.10
N GLN A 97 21.56 18.66 -1.90
CA GLN A 97 22.05 17.97 -3.10
C GLN A 97 22.69 16.65 -2.67
N LYS A 98 22.47 15.61 -3.48
CA LYS A 98 22.94 14.26 -3.16
C LYS A 98 24.08 13.87 -4.08
N GLU A 99 25.04 13.18 -3.51
CA GLU A 99 26.09 12.50 -4.25
C GLU A 99 25.97 10.99 -4.07
N PHE A 100 26.36 10.24 -5.09
CA PHE A 100 26.54 8.80 -5.01
C PHE A 100 27.86 8.44 -5.67
N GLU A 101 28.75 7.79 -4.92
CA GLU A 101 30.11 7.43 -5.40
C GLU A 101 30.93 8.63 -5.92
N GLY A 102 30.73 9.82 -5.32
CA GLY A 102 31.44 11.06 -5.67
C GLY A 102 30.85 11.81 -6.87
N GLU A 103 29.74 11.35 -7.44
CA GLU A 103 29.01 12.05 -8.51
C GLU A 103 27.75 12.71 -7.97
N ASN A 104 27.48 13.95 -8.39
CA ASN A 104 26.19 14.60 -8.15
C ASN A 104 25.06 13.82 -8.84
N VAL A 105 24.00 13.52 -8.09
CA VAL A 105 22.84 12.79 -8.58
C VAL A 105 21.55 13.56 -8.29
N THR A 106 20.59 13.44 -9.20
CA THR A 106 19.28 14.08 -9.08
C THR A 106 18.24 13.08 -8.59
N ILE A 107 17.40 13.51 -7.65
CA ILE A 107 16.18 12.82 -7.25
C ILE A 107 15.00 13.64 -7.76
N THR A 108 14.01 12.98 -8.35
CA THR A 108 12.79 13.61 -8.88
C THR A 108 11.53 13.09 -8.17
N PRO A 109 10.40 13.82 -8.19
CA PRO A 109 9.14 13.33 -7.65
C PRO A 109 8.70 11.97 -8.23
N ARG A 110 8.96 11.71 -9.53
CA ARG A 110 8.70 10.40 -10.16
C ARG A 110 9.48 9.28 -9.48
N MET A 111 10.74 9.52 -9.12
CA MET A 111 11.56 8.52 -8.40
C MET A 111 11.09 8.31 -6.96
N LEU A 112 10.53 9.34 -6.31
CA LEU A 112 9.92 9.18 -4.98
C LEU A 112 8.66 8.31 -5.04
N LEU A 113 7.77 8.61 -6.01
CA LEU A 113 6.52 7.87 -6.24
C LEU A 113 6.74 6.38 -6.55
N SER A 114 7.86 6.06 -7.22
CA SER A 114 8.20 4.70 -7.67
C SER A 114 9.27 4.01 -6.82
N HIS A 115 9.69 4.60 -5.69
CA HIS A 115 10.75 4.08 -4.80
C HIS A 115 12.11 3.82 -5.49
N LEU A 116 12.46 4.68 -6.44
CA LEU A 116 13.72 4.64 -7.18
C LEU A 116 14.73 5.70 -6.69
N SER A 117 14.46 6.43 -5.61
CA SER A 117 15.30 7.55 -5.15
C SER A 117 16.60 7.14 -4.46
N GLY A 118 16.71 5.89 -3.99
CA GLY A 118 17.85 5.43 -3.19
C GLY A 118 17.81 5.91 -1.73
N ILE A 119 16.78 6.63 -1.30
CA ILE A 119 16.56 7.03 0.10
C ILE A 119 16.24 5.78 0.93
N ARG A 120 16.90 5.65 2.08
CA ARG A 120 16.69 4.50 2.98
C ARG A 120 15.26 4.42 3.53
N HIS A 121 14.92 3.26 4.08
CA HIS A 121 13.72 3.11 4.90
C HIS A 121 14.07 3.33 6.38
N TYR A 122 13.54 2.53 7.31
CA TYR A 122 13.82 2.67 8.76
C TYR A 122 15.21 2.15 9.20
N GLU A 123 15.80 1.24 8.43
CA GLU A 123 17.16 0.74 8.70
C GLU A 123 18.20 1.75 8.22
N LYS A 124 19.09 2.17 9.13
CA LYS A 124 20.13 3.17 8.87
C LYS A 124 21.41 2.56 8.32
N ASP A 125 21.69 1.29 8.62
CA ASP A 125 22.88 0.63 8.12
C ASP A 125 22.74 0.27 6.62
N ALA A 126 23.37 1.07 5.77
CA ALA A 126 23.35 0.88 4.33
C ALA A 126 23.89 -0.48 3.88
N LYS A 127 24.85 -1.09 4.61
CA LYS A 127 25.37 -2.42 4.26
C LYS A 127 24.31 -3.47 4.50
N LYS A 128 23.65 -3.42 5.65
CA LYS A 128 22.55 -4.34 5.99
C LYS A 128 21.40 -4.22 5.00
N VAL A 129 21.01 -3.00 4.62
CA VAL A 129 19.97 -2.78 3.59
C VAL A 129 20.36 -3.40 2.25
N ARG A 130 21.64 -3.25 1.83
CA ARG A 130 22.14 -3.86 0.58
C ARG A 130 22.12 -5.39 0.66
N GLU A 131 22.57 -5.97 1.75
CA GLU A 131 22.59 -7.44 1.98
C GLU A 131 21.17 -8.05 1.97
N ASP A 132 20.23 -7.45 2.71
CA ASP A 132 18.84 -7.91 2.78
C ASP A 132 18.17 -7.86 1.40
N LYS A 133 18.47 -6.82 0.62
CA LYS A 133 17.97 -6.67 -0.75
C LYS A 133 18.58 -7.69 -1.71
N GLU A 134 19.90 -7.93 -1.64
CA GLU A 134 20.53 -8.97 -2.45
C GLU A 134 19.93 -10.34 -2.15
N LYS A 135 19.67 -10.64 -0.87
CA LYS A 135 18.98 -11.86 -0.45
C LYS A 135 17.58 -11.95 -1.04
N ALA A 136 16.80 -10.86 -0.98
CA ALA A 136 15.47 -10.80 -1.59
C ALA A 136 15.51 -11.00 -3.11
N LYS A 137 16.49 -10.42 -3.81
CA LYS A 137 16.68 -10.58 -5.26
C LYS A 137 17.05 -12.02 -5.64
N ARG A 138 17.82 -12.73 -4.81
CA ARG A 138 18.12 -14.16 -5.01
C ARG A 138 16.86 -15.03 -4.93
N LEU A 139 15.90 -14.69 -4.06
CA LEU A 139 14.63 -15.42 -3.93
C LEU A 139 13.68 -15.23 -5.12
N LEU A 140 13.86 -14.15 -5.90
CA LEU A 140 13.09 -13.88 -7.12
C LEU A 140 13.63 -14.62 -8.35
N LYS A 141 14.88 -15.09 -8.34
CA LYS A 141 15.45 -15.84 -9.47
C LYS A 141 14.88 -17.28 -9.50
N PRO A 142 14.52 -17.83 -10.68
CA PRO A 142 14.20 -19.25 -10.80
C PRO A 142 15.40 -20.10 -10.32
N PRO A 143 15.18 -21.29 -9.73
CA PRO A 143 16.28 -22.19 -9.45
C PRO A 143 17.00 -22.52 -10.76
N GLU A 144 18.29 -22.19 -10.84
CA GLU A 144 19.15 -22.67 -11.92
C GLU A 144 19.10 -24.21 -11.90
N LYS A 145 18.82 -24.82 -13.06
CA LYS A 145 19.02 -26.26 -13.22
C LYS A 145 20.49 -26.53 -12.94
N LYS A 146 20.80 -27.12 -11.78
CA LYS A 146 22.10 -27.74 -11.57
C LYS A 146 22.21 -28.85 -12.60
N GLU A 147 23.10 -28.69 -13.57
CA GLU A 147 23.58 -29.80 -14.37
C GLU A 147 24.14 -30.84 -13.40
N GLU A 148 23.50 -32.00 -13.35
CA GLU A 148 24.05 -33.20 -12.72
C GLU A 148 25.31 -33.60 -13.49
N LYS A 149 26.46 -33.11 -13.05
CA LYS A 149 27.70 -33.85 -13.23
C LYS A 149 27.89 -34.74 -12.01
N GLY A 150 27.53 -35.99 -12.20
CA GLY A 150 27.79 -37.06 -11.24
C GLY A 150 29.28 -37.22 -11.01
N SER A 151 29.64 -37.26 -9.73
CA SER A 151 30.71 -38.13 -9.23
C SER A 151 30.45 -38.35 -7.76
N ALA A 152 30.12 -39.60 -7.44
CA ALA A 152 29.95 -40.09 -6.09
C ALA A 152 31.22 -39.89 -5.27
N GLU A 153 31.08 -39.49 -4.01
CA GLU A 153 31.90 -40.03 -2.93
C GLU A 153 31.27 -39.74 -1.57
N ASN A 154 31.09 -40.83 -0.82
CA ASN A 154 30.69 -40.85 0.58
C ASN A 154 31.67 -40.02 1.44
N LYS A 155 31.15 -39.22 2.37
CA LYS A 155 31.76 -39.08 3.70
C LYS A 155 30.80 -38.49 4.74
N GLU A 156 30.68 -39.32 5.77
CA GLU A 156 30.08 -39.20 7.11
C GLU A 156 29.95 -37.79 7.73
N LYS A 157 28.82 -37.59 8.42
CA LYS A 157 28.68 -36.61 9.50
C LYS A 157 29.58 -36.98 10.68
N PRO A 158 30.15 -35.98 11.37
CA PRO A 158 30.19 -36.04 12.82
C PRO A 158 29.40 -34.91 13.49
N LYS A 159 29.12 -35.18 14.76
CA LYS A 159 28.17 -34.57 15.69
C LYS A 159 28.61 -33.22 16.24
N ALA A 160 27.62 -32.58 16.86
CA ALA A 160 27.71 -31.44 17.75
C ALA A 160 28.82 -31.58 18.79
N GLU A 161 29.48 -30.45 19.09
CA GLU A 161 29.97 -30.15 20.43
C GLU A 161 29.81 -28.65 20.73
N ASP A 162 29.36 -28.45 21.95
CA ASP A 162 29.00 -27.22 22.64
C ASP A 162 30.26 -26.42 23.00
N ASN A 163 30.19 -25.10 22.96
CA ASN A 163 31.05 -24.26 23.79
C ASN A 163 30.44 -22.88 23.99
N SER A 164 29.73 -22.76 25.11
CA SER A 164 29.33 -21.52 25.75
C SER A 164 30.52 -20.64 26.11
N ALA A 165 30.51 -19.36 25.72
CA ALA A 165 31.15 -18.28 26.48
C ALA A 165 30.63 -16.88 26.05
N LYS A 166 29.70 -16.36 26.87
CA LYS A 166 29.54 -14.95 27.29
C LYS A 166 29.75 -13.82 26.26
N SER A 167 28.64 -13.17 25.90
CA SER A 167 28.46 -11.73 26.21
C SER A 167 26.98 -11.36 26.15
N LYS A 168 26.44 -10.98 27.30
CA LYS A 168 25.10 -10.41 27.46
C LYS A 168 25.02 -9.06 26.74
N LYS A 169 24.71 -9.05 25.45
CA LYS A 169 24.14 -7.86 24.79
C LYS A 169 22.62 -7.98 24.93
N LYS A 170 22.01 -7.09 25.71
CA LYS A 170 20.56 -6.82 25.67
C LYS A 170 20.17 -6.72 24.19
N LYS A 171 19.53 -7.75 23.63
CA LYS A 171 18.96 -7.71 22.28
C LYS A 171 17.86 -6.63 22.32
N LYS A 172 18.17 -5.44 21.79
CA LYS A 172 17.22 -4.32 21.66
C LYS A 172 15.94 -4.86 21.05
N GLU A 173 14.83 -4.79 21.77
CA GLU A 173 13.55 -5.39 21.39
C GLU A 173 12.79 -4.60 20.32
N PHE A 174 13.46 -3.66 19.66
CA PHE A 174 12.95 -2.84 18.56
C PHE A 174 14.08 -2.60 17.57
N GLU A 175 14.25 -3.50 16.59
CA GLU A 175 15.34 -3.42 15.61
C GLU A 175 15.19 -2.23 14.62
N GLN A 176 14.11 -1.45 14.72
CA GLN A 176 13.86 -0.25 13.93
C GLN A 176 13.28 0.86 14.83
N GLU A 177 14.16 1.65 15.46
CA GLU A 177 13.75 2.72 16.39
C GLU A 177 12.79 3.74 15.75
N GLU A 178 13.00 4.08 14.47
CA GLU A 178 12.13 4.99 13.72
C GLU A 178 10.74 4.41 13.41
N TYR A 179 10.57 3.08 13.38
CA TYR A 179 9.26 2.46 13.18
C TYR A 179 8.34 2.68 14.40
N TYR A 180 8.95 2.82 15.59
CA TYR A 180 8.28 3.04 16.87
C TYR A 180 8.53 4.46 17.43
N LEU A 181 8.78 5.43 16.54
CA LEU A 181 9.10 6.81 16.90
C LEU A 181 7.95 7.43 17.72
N LYS A 182 8.30 8.26 18.71
CA LYS A 182 7.35 8.96 19.59
C LYS A 182 7.46 10.47 19.50
N ASP A 183 8.47 10.96 18.81
CA ASP A 183 8.72 12.39 18.64
C ASP A 183 7.68 12.97 17.68
N ASN A 184 7.12 14.10 18.08
CA ASN A 184 6.16 14.83 17.27
C ASN A 184 6.89 15.81 16.34
N PHE A 185 6.41 15.91 15.10
CA PHE A 185 6.91 16.82 14.09
C PHE A 185 5.81 17.84 13.76
N GLU A 186 6.15 19.12 13.88
CA GLU A 186 5.23 20.24 13.66
C GLU A 186 4.75 20.33 12.21
N ASN A 187 5.62 19.95 11.27
CA ASN A 187 5.34 19.98 9.84
C ASN A 187 6.20 18.96 9.07
N VAL A 188 5.87 18.76 7.81
CA VAL A 188 6.54 17.78 6.93
C VAL A 188 7.97 18.17 6.57
N ILE A 189 8.35 19.45 6.68
CA ILE A 189 9.72 19.92 6.44
C ILE A 189 10.63 19.51 7.59
N GLN A 190 10.18 19.67 8.85
CA GLN A 190 10.91 19.22 10.03
C GLN A 190 11.13 17.69 10.01
N ALA A 191 10.14 16.93 9.52
CA ALA A 191 10.25 15.48 9.38
C ALA A 191 11.41 15.02 8.47
N LEU A 192 11.90 15.90 7.58
CA LEU A 192 13.06 15.61 6.73
C LEU A 192 14.35 15.48 7.55
N ASP A 193 14.46 16.12 8.71
CA ASP A 193 15.66 16.06 9.57
C ASP A 193 16.00 14.63 10.02
N LEU A 194 15.04 13.70 9.96
CA LEU A 194 15.27 12.29 10.24
C LEU A 194 16.23 11.62 9.25
N PHE A 195 16.28 12.07 7.99
CA PHE A 195 16.98 11.34 6.92
C PHE A 195 17.61 12.21 5.83
N LYS A 196 17.37 13.53 5.81
CA LYS A 196 17.79 14.40 4.71
C LYS A 196 19.30 14.42 4.51
N ASP A 197 20.09 14.17 5.55
CA ASP A 197 21.56 14.16 5.51
C ASP A 197 22.15 12.76 5.32
N ASP A 198 21.32 11.72 5.30
CA ASP A 198 21.81 10.35 5.14
C ASP A 198 22.32 10.06 3.72
N PRO A 199 23.34 9.20 3.56
CA PRO A 199 23.81 8.79 2.25
C PRO A 199 22.74 7.96 1.51
N LEU A 200 22.77 8.03 0.18
CA LEU A 200 21.90 7.18 -0.64
C LEU A 200 22.38 5.74 -0.64
N ILE A 201 21.44 4.79 -0.56
CA ILE A 201 21.76 3.36 -0.56
C ILE A 201 22.17 2.90 -1.96
N PHE A 202 21.55 3.45 -3.01
CA PHE A 202 21.80 3.16 -4.41
C PHE A 202 21.71 4.44 -5.26
N LYS A 203 22.29 4.43 -6.47
CA LYS A 203 22.13 5.52 -7.44
C LYS A 203 20.65 5.70 -7.78
N PRO A 204 20.10 6.93 -7.74
CA PRO A 204 18.71 7.19 -8.13
C PRO A 204 18.39 6.63 -9.53
N GLY A 205 17.19 6.05 -9.71
CA GLY A 205 16.75 5.42 -10.96
C GLY A 205 17.34 4.03 -11.26
N SER A 206 18.30 3.55 -10.46
CA SER A 206 18.98 2.28 -10.72
C SER A 206 18.24 1.06 -10.18
N THR A 207 17.65 1.16 -8.99
CA THR A 207 17.12 -0.01 -8.27
C THR A 207 16.00 0.36 -7.31
N PHE A 208 14.90 -0.39 -7.36
CA PHE A 208 13.77 -0.26 -6.43
C PHE A 208 14.14 -0.55 -4.97
N LEU A 209 13.86 0.41 -4.08
CA LEU A 209 14.00 0.27 -2.63
C LEU A 209 12.83 0.97 -1.96
N TYR A 210 11.86 0.18 -1.48
CA TYR A 210 10.68 0.72 -0.80
C TYR A 210 11.07 1.62 0.37
N SER A 211 10.62 2.87 0.35
CA SER A 211 10.95 3.87 1.38
C SER A 211 9.75 4.72 1.76
N THR A 212 9.42 4.72 3.05
CA THR A 212 8.45 5.66 3.61
C THR A 212 9.01 7.08 3.67
N HIS A 213 10.32 7.23 3.91
CA HIS A 213 10.99 8.54 3.91
C HIS A 213 10.99 9.20 2.53
N ALA A 214 11.02 8.41 1.44
CA ALA A 214 10.81 8.95 0.10
C ALA A 214 9.42 9.62 -0.04
N PHE A 215 8.38 9.06 0.58
CA PHE A 215 7.05 9.69 0.63
C PHE A 215 6.98 10.85 1.61
N THR A 216 7.76 10.86 2.69
CA THR A 216 7.91 12.05 3.56
C THR A 216 8.51 13.23 2.77
N LEU A 217 9.54 13.00 1.94
CA LEU A 217 10.03 14.05 1.04
C LEU A 217 8.97 14.46 0.02
N LEU A 218 8.19 13.50 -0.48
CA LEU A 218 7.10 13.81 -1.41
C LEU A 218 6.00 14.67 -0.76
N SER A 219 5.70 14.52 0.53
CA SER A 219 4.78 15.43 1.22
C SER A 219 5.29 16.88 1.26
N ALA A 220 6.59 17.09 1.42
CA ALA A 220 7.19 18.42 1.35
C ALA A 220 7.09 19.02 -0.07
N VAL A 221 7.28 18.20 -1.11
CA VAL A 221 7.05 18.61 -2.51
C VAL A 221 5.59 19.01 -2.73
N VAL A 222 4.64 18.23 -2.23
CA VAL A 222 3.19 18.54 -2.33
C VAL A 222 2.86 19.84 -1.60
N GLU A 223 3.31 20.01 -0.36
CA GLU A 223 3.08 21.23 0.43
C GLU A 223 3.57 22.49 -0.30
N ARG A 224 4.80 22.43 -0.82
CA ARG A 224 5.42 23.55 -1.54
C ARG A 224 4.76 23.82 -2.88
N ALA A 225 4.41 22.79 -3.64
CA ALA A 225 3.74 22.95 -4.94
C ALA A 225 2.28 23.40 -4.81
N ALA A 226 1.58 22.97 -3.76
CA ALA A 226 0.20 23.39 -3.48
C ALA A 226 0.13 24.80 -2.86
N ASN A 227 1.24 25.30 -2.30
CA ASN A 227 1.29 26.51 -1.48
C ASN A 227 0.30 26.45 -0.29
N GLN A 228 0.21 25.28 0.33
CA GLN A 228 -0.70 24.95 1.44
C GLN A 228 -0.04 23.88 2.30
N ARG A 229 -0.29 23.87 3.62
CA ARG A 229 0.20 22.77 4.48
C ARG A 229 -0.24 21.43 3.91
N PHE A 230 0.63 20.42 3.97
CA PHE A 230 0.37 19.10 3.40
C PHE A 230 -0.97 18.52 3.88
N LEU A 231 -1.22 18.55 5.20
CA LEU A 231 -2.46 18.04 5.77
C LEU A 231 -3.70 18.81 5.30
N ASP A 232 -3.62 20.14 5.17
CA ASP A 232 -4.74 20.95 4.68
C ASP A 232 -5.09 20.58 3.23
N HIS A 233 -4.07 20.38 2.39
CA HIS A 233 -4.24 19.94 1.01
C HIS A 233 -4.88 18.54 0.93
N MET A 234 -4.39 17.60 1.73
CA MET A 234 -4.92 16.23 1.77
C MET A 234 -6.36 16.20 2.30
N MET A 235 -6.66 16.92 3.39
CA MET A 235 -8.01 17.00 3.96
C MET A 235 -8.99 17.66 3.00
N LYS A 236 -8.55 18.65 2.22
CA LYS A 236 -9.36 19.24 1.14
C LYS A 236 -9.70 18.18 0.08
N MET A 237 -8.72 17.42 -0.39
CA MET A 237 -8.93 16.33 -1.36
C MET A 237 -9.89 15.26 -0.81
N PHE A 238 -9.74 14.85 0.44
CA PHE A 238 -10.64 13.88 1.06
C PHE A 238 -12.09 14.37 1.11
N ARG A 239 -12.31 15.64 1.47
CA ARG A 239 -13.66 16.25 1.46
C ARG A 239 -14.24 16.32 0.04
N GLU A 240 -13.45 16.69 -0.97
CA GLU A 240 -13.89 16.73 -2.37
C GLU A 240 -14.32 15.34 -2.89
N LEU A 241 -13.66 14.29 -2.43
CA LEU A 241 -14.02 12.90 -2.74
C LEU A 241 -15.18 12.35 -1.87
N GLY A 242 -15.58 13.04 -0.81
CA GLY A 242 -16.57 12.54 0.16
C GLY A 242 -16.01 11.54 1.19
N MET A 243 -14.69 11.49 1.36
CA MET A 243 -13.99 10.66 2.34
C MET A 243 -13.93 11.38 3.70
N LEU A 244 -15.08 11.47 4.37
CA LEU A 244 -15.26 12.30 5.58
C LEU A 244 -14.67 11.70 6.87
N ASN A 245 -14.28 10.43 6.84
CA ASN A 245 -13.69 9.71 7.98
C ASN A 245 -12.22 9.35 7.73
N THR A 246 -11.59 9.98 6.74
CA THR A 246 -10.16 9.86 6.44
C THR A 246 -9.43 11.07 6.99
N LEU A 247 -8.48 10.84 7.89
CA LEU A 247 -7.82 11.90 8.66
C LEU A 247 -6.42 11.48 9.13
N PRO A 248 -5.53 12.42 9.47
CA PRO A 248 -4.21 12.08 10.03
C PRO A 248 -4.35 11.34 11.37
N ASP A 249 -3.44 10.39 11.61
CA ASP A 249 -3.33 9.64 12.86
C ASP A 249 -2.62 10.49 13.93
N GLU A 250 -3.34 11.48 14.46
CA GLU A 250 -2.87 12.35 15.53
C GLU A 250 -3.32 11.83 16.90
N ASN A 251 -2.56 12.15 17.94
CA ASN A 251 -2.84 11.69 19.30
C ASN A 251 -3.70 12.66 20.11
N ASP A 252 -3.52 13.97 19.90
CA ASP A 252 -4.20 15.02 20.64
C ASP A 252 -5.70 15.12 20.35
N PRO A 253 -6.17 15.15 19.08
CA PRO A 253 -7.59 15.27 18.78
C PRO A 253 -8.37 13.98 19.12
N ILE A 254 -9.62 14.16 19.56
CA ILE A 254 -10.57 13.05 19.71
C ILE A 254 -10.99 12.58 18.33
N ILE A 255 -10.76 11.30 18.04
CA ILE A 255 -11.16 10.65 16.80
C ILE A 255 -12.27 9.66 17.14
N TYR A 256 -13.49 9.97 16.70
CA TYR A 256 -14.65 9.09 16.90
C TYR A 256 -14.44 7.75 16.18
N ASN A 257 -14.94 6.68 16.81
CA ASN A 257 -14.84 5.30 16.31
C ASN A 257 -13.39 4.80 16.07
N ARG A 258 -12.37 5.45 16.64
CA ARG A 258 -10.99 5.00 16.54
C ARG A 258 -10.79 3.69 17.29
N SER A 259 -10.31 2.67 16.58
CA SER A 259 -9.93 1.38 17.17
C SER A 259 -8.70 1.49 18.07
N ARG A 260 -8.60 0.60 19.06
CA ARG A 260 -7.33 0.22 19.70
C ARG A 260 -6.50 -0.62 18.74
N PHE A 261 -5.21 -0.75 19.02
CA PHE A 261 -4.24 -1.39 18.11
C PHE A 261 -3.42 -2.44 18.84
N TYR A 262 -3.23 -3.60 18.21
CA TYR A 262 -2.71 -4.80 18.86
C TYR A 262 -1.55 -5.44 18.11
N HIS A 263 -0.74 -6.19 18.86
CA HIS A 263 0.24 -7.10 18.28
C HIS A 263 0.40 -8.39 19.06
N LEU A 264 1.00 -9.38 18.41
CA LEU A 264 1.45 -10.59 19.08
C LEU A 264 2.81 -10.34 19.74
N ASN A 265 2.90 -10.58 21.04
CA ASN A 265 4.19 -10.62 21.72
C ASN A 265 4.95 -11.92 21.38
N LYS A 266 6.18 -12.05 21.88
CA LYS A 266 7.04 -13.25 21.66
C LYS A 266 6.44 -14.58 22.09
N LYS A 267 5.41 -14.55 22.96
CA LYS A 267 4.68 -15.75 23.43
C LYS A 267 3.42 -16.02 22.60
N GLY A 268 3.20 -15.30 21.51
CA GLY A 268 2.01 -15.43 20.67
C GLY A 268 0.73 -14.88 21.31
N ARG A 269 0.84 -14.03 22.35
CA ARG A 269 -0.33 -13.43 23.00
C ARG A 269 -0.62 -12.05 22.41
N VAL A 270 -1.90 -11.78 22.16
CA VAL A 270 -2.39 -10.45 21.81
C VAL A 270 -2.12 -9.49 22.97
N VAL A 271 -1.45 -8.38 22.71
CA VAL A 271 -1.23 -7.28 23.66
C VAL A 271 -1.36 -5.94 22.95
N ASN A 272 -1.57 -4.87 23.73
CA ASN A 272 -1.61 -3.51 23.21
C ASN A 272 -0.30 -3.10 22.54
N CYS A 273 -0.40 -2.38 21.43
CA CYS A 273 0.75 -1.74 20.82
C CYS A 273 1.23 -0.53 21.63
N PRO A 274 2.55 -0.25 21.62
CA PRO A 274 3.06 0.98 22.19
C PRO A 274 2.56 2.20 21.41
N TYR A 275 2.53 3.34 22.10
CA TYR A 275 2.34 4.63 21.45
C TYR A 275 3.42 4.87 20.39
N VAL A 276 2.98 5.40 19.26
CA VAL A 276 3.82 5.91 18.17
C VAL A 276 3.24 7.21 17.65
N ASP A 277 4.12 8.10 17.25
CA ASP A 277 3.77 9.34 16.56
C ASP A 277 4.04 9.15 15.06
N ASN A 278 3.02 9.40 14.24
CA ASN A 278 3.07 9.19 12.79
C ASN A 278 3.23 10.51 11.99
N SER A 279 3.43 11.64 12.66
CA SER A 279 3.54 12.97 12.04
C SER A 279 4.67 13.06 11.02
N TYR A 280 5.78 12.33 11.22
CA TYR A 280 6.89 12.30 10.26
C TYR A 280 6.57 11.60 8.94
N LYS A 281 5.46 10.86 8.84
CA LYS A 281 5.17 10.00 7.69
C LYS A 281 3.72 10.03 7.23
N TRP A 282 3.00 11.14 7.40
CA TRP A 282 1.61 11.25 6.92
C TRP A 282 1.42 10.73 5.49
N ALA A 283 2.22 11.22 4.53
CA ALA A 283 2.16 10.76 3.13
C ALA A 283 2.47 9.27 2.94
N GLY A 284 3.33 8.70 3.77
CA GLY A 284 3.81 7.34 3.62
C GLY A 284 3.02 6.30 4.41
N GLY A 285 2.33 6.69 5.47
CA GLY A 285 1.65 5.73 6.35
C GLY A 285 0.91 6.30 7.55
N GLY A 286 0.64 7.60 7.59
CA GLY A 286 0.15 8.27 8.79
C GLY A 286 -1.33 8.65 8.78
N PHE A 287 -2.13 8.11 7.86
CA PHE A 287 -3.59 8.33 7.85
C PHE A 287 -4.37 7.17 8.51
N LEU A 288 -5.53 7.54 9.05
CA LEU A 288 -6.63 6.68 9.43
C LEU A 288 -7.74 6.76 8.36
N SER A 289 -8.58 5.73 8.27
CA SER A 289 -9.78 5.74 7.42
C SER A 289 -10.80 4.71 7.89
N THR A 290 -11.96 4.73 7.25
CA THR A 290 -12.92 3.61 7.20
C THR A 290 -12.79 2.86 5.88
N VAL A 291 -13.39 1.66 5.80
CA VAL A 291 -13.50 0.91 4.54
C VAL A 291 -14.35 1.65 3.50
N SER A 292 -15.43 2.32 3.93
CA SER A 292 -16.34 3.04 3.04
C SER A 292 -15.63 4.17 2.30
N ASP A 293 -14.81 4.96 3.00
CA ASP A 293 -14.02 6.03 2.38
C ASP A 293 -13.00 5.48 1.36
N LEU A 294 -12.34 4.36 1.69
CA LEU A 294 -11.39 3.73 0.77
C LEU A 294 -12.05 3.12 -0.47
N LEU A 295 -13.28 2.61 -0.35
CA LEU A 295 -14.07 2.18 -1.51
C LEU A 295 -14.38 3.35 -2.43
N VAL A 296 -14.76 4.51 -1.89
CA VAL A 296 -14.99 5.74 -2.67
C VAL A 296 -13.72 6.13 -3.43
N PHE A 297 -12.57 6.15 -2.77
CA PHE A 297 -11.29 6.44 -3.42
C PHE A 297 -10.95 5.46 -4.54
N GLY A 298 -11.06 4.15 -4.28
CA GLY A 298 -10.79 3.12 -5.28
C GLY A 298 -11.72 3.22 -6.49
N ASN A 299 -13.02 3.46 -6.27
CA ASN A 299 -14.01 3.66 -7.33
C ASN A 299 -13.73 4.92 -8.16
N ALA A 300 -13.34 6.03 -7.52
CA ALA A 300 -13.02 7.29 -8.22
C ALA A 300 -11.83 7.15 -9.16
N LEU A 301 -10.79 6.40 -8.76
CA LEU A 301 -9.65 6.10 -9.62
C LEU A 301 -9.99 5.09 -10.72
N LEU A 302 -10.76 4.04 -10.41
CA LEU A 302 -11.25 3.09 -11.42
C LEU A 302 -12.05 3.80 -12.50
N TYR A 303 -12.97 4.69 -12.11
CA TYR A 303 -13.73 5.52 -13.03
C TYR A 303 -12.79 6.34 -13.92
N SER A 304 -11.86 7.08 -13.31
CA SER A 304 -10.89 7.92 -14.04
C SER A 304 -10.05 7.12 -15.04
N TYR A 305 -9.63 5.91 -14.68
CA TYR A 305 -8.89 4.99 -15.54
C TYR A 305 -9.72 4.52 -16.74
N GLN A 306 -10.98 4.13 -16.52
CA GLN A 306 -11.86 3.60 -17.56
C GLN A 306 -12.37 4.68 -18.53
N MET A 307 -12.44 5.94 -18.09
CA MET A 307 -12.75 7.06 -18.97
C MET A 307 -11.79 7.15 -20.17
N ALA A 308 -10.59 6.58 -20.08
CA ALA A 308 -9.60 6.59 -21.16
C ALA A 308 -9.95 5.65 -22.32
N GLU A 309 -10.91 4.75 -22.13
CA GLU A 309 -11.32 3.73 -23.11
C GLU A 309 -12.65 4.09 -23.80
N LEU A 310 -13.34 5.11 -23.30
CA LEU A 310 -14.63 5.55 -23.84
C LEU A 310 -14.43 6.48 -25.04
N LYS A 311 -15.10 6.16 -26.14
CA LYS A 311 -15.14 7.01 -27.35
C LYS A 311 -16.07 8.22 -27.22
N ASN A 312 -17.13 8.09 -26.42
CA ASN A 312 -18.08 9.17 -26.14
C ASN A 312 -18.30 9.26 -24.62
N THR A 313 -18.09 10.45 -24.07
CA THR A 313 -18.23 10.76 -22.64
C THR A 313 -19.38 11.73 -22.35
N ASP A 314 -20.27 11.98 -23.32
CA ASP A 314 -21.44 12.83 -23.19
C ASP A 314 -22.34 12.32 -22.06
N GLY A 315 -22.71 13.23 -21.16
CA GLY A 315 -23.54 12.92 -19.98
C GLY A 315 -22.79 12.24 -18.82
N LEU A 316 -21.48 12.01 -18.94
CA LEU A 316 -20.65 11.49 -17.85
C LEU A 316 -19.94 12.62 -17.10
N LEU A 317 -19.75 12.42 -15.79
CA LEU A 317 -18.97 13.34 -14.98
C LEU A 317 -17.47 13.24 -15.35
N PRO A 318 -16.70 14.34 -15.21
CA PRO A 318 -15.26 14.23 -15.31
C PRO A 318 -14.72 13.29 -14.22
N GLY A 319 -13.70 12.50 -14.55
CA GLY A 319 -12.99 11.71 -13.55
C GLY A 319 -12.25 12.60 -12.55
N PHE A 320 -11.96 12.05 -11.37
CA PHE A 320 -11.12 12.73 -10.38
C PHE A 320 -9.74 13.09 -10.97
N LEU A 321 -9.18 12.17 -11.76
CA LEU A 321 -8.01 12.42 -12.60
C LEU A 321 -8.40 12.40 -14.07
N LYS A 322 -7.66 13.13 -14.90
CA LYS A 322 -7.72 12.99 -16.36
C LYS A 322 -7.33 11.55 -16.73
N PRO A 323 -7.90 10.99 -17.81
CA PRO A 323 -7.75 9.57 -18.08
C PRO A 323 -6.30 9.13 -18.38
N HIS A 324 -5.51 9.97 -19.05
CA HIS A 324 -4.09 9.70 -19.31
C HIS A 324 -3.26 9.70 -18.01
N THR A 325 -3.60 10.58 -17.06
CA THR A 325 -2.96 10.65 -15.74
C THR A 325 -3.27 9.40 -14.92
N ALA A 326 -4.53 8.98 -14.88
CA ALA A 326 -4.95 7.75 -14.21
C ALA A 326 -4.21 6.52 -14.76
N LYS A 327 -4.10 6.42 -16.10
CA LYS A 327 -3.28 5.38 -16.74
C LYS A 327 -1.79 5.48 -16.36
N ALA A 328 -1.24 6.69 -16.31
CA ALA A 328 0.18 6.91 -15.98
C ALA A 328 0.53 6.56 -14.52
N ILE A 329 -0.36 6.80 -13.56
CA ILE A 329 -0.10 6.43 -12.15
C ILE A 329 -0.22 4.92 -11.90
N TRP A 330 -0.96 4.20 -12.74
CA TRP A 330 -1.10 2.74 -12.72
C TRP A 330 -0.21 2.04 -13.74
N ALA A 331 0.61 2.77 -14.49
CA ALA A 331 1.60 2.19 -15.38
C ALA A 331 2.79 1.68 -14.55
N PRO A 332 3.17 0.40 -14.66
CA PRO A 332 4.39 -0.10 -14.04
C PRO A 332 5.59 0.73 -14.44
N VAL A 333 6.49 0.97 -13.48
CA VAL A 333 7.77 1.62 -13.73
C VAL A 333 8.85 0.56 -13.87
N ASP A 334 9.74 0.70 -14.85
CA ASP A 334 10.84 -0.24 -15.04
C ASP A 334 11.70 -0.39 -13.78
N LYS A 335 12.25 -1.61 -13.56
CA LYS A 335 13.15 -1.95 -12.45
C LYS A 335 12.51 -1.88 -11.06
N THR A 336 11.18 -2.05 -11.00
CA THR A 336 10.39 -2.02 -9.76
C THR A 336 9.77 -3.36 -9.38
N GLU A 337 10.43 -4.46 -9.73
CA GLU A 337 10.00 -5.80 -9.33
C GLU A 337 9.89 -5.89 -7.80
N ALA A 338 8.68 -6.16 -7.30
CA ALA A 338 8.42 -6.22 -5.88
C ALA A 338 8.84 -7.60 -5.32
N SER A 339 9.72 -7.62 -4.31
CA SER A 339 10.22 -8.91 -3.77
C SER A 339 9.17 -9.77 -3.08
N TRP A 340 8.05 -9.17 -2.68
CA TRP A 340 6.94 -9.84 -2.00
C TRP A 340 5.79 -10.22 -2.95
N ASP A 341 5.83 -9.81 -4.23
CA ASP A 341 4.88 -10.23 -5.25
C ASP A 341 5.62 -10.55 -6.55
N LYS A 342 5.72 -11.85 -6.87
CA LYS A 342 6.46 -12.33 -8.06
C LYS A 342 5.87 -11.85 -9.37
N ASP A 343 4.58 -11.51 -9.38
CA ASP A 343 3.83 -11.10 -10.55
C ASP A 343 3.62 -9.57 -10.58
N GLY A 344 3.95 -8.86 -9.49
CA GLY A 344 3.71 -7.44 -9.29
C GLY A 344 4.92 -6.56 -9.58
N LEU A 345 4.64 -5.44 -10.24
CA LEU A 345 5.56 -4.31 -10.42
C LEU A 345 5.06 -3.12 -9.59
N TYR A 346 5.93 -2.16 -9.31
CA TYR A 346 5.52 -0.92 -8.66
C TYR A 346 5.29 0.19 -9.70
N ALA A 347 4.13 0.84 -9.60
CA ALA A 347 3.79 2.03 -10.37
C ALA A 347 4.03 3.27 -9.49
N GLN A 348 3.23 4.32 -9.65
CA GLN A 348 3.35 5.54 -8.86
C GLN A 348 2.46 5.45 -7.62
N GLY A 349 3.00 4.90 -6.53
CA GLY A 349 2.28 4.68 -5.28
C GLY A 349 1.34 3.46 -5.28
N TRP A 350 1.43 2.57 -6.27
CA TRP A 350 0.60 1.37 -6.42
C TRP A 350 1.44 0.15 -6.75
N LEU A 351 1.06 -1.02 -6.27
CA LEU A 351 1.44 -2.29 -6.86
C LEU A 351 0.52 -2.56 -8.05
N VAL A 352 1.08 -3.03 -9.16
CA VAL A 352 0.35 -3.33 -10.38
C VAL A 352 0.71 -4.71 -10.87
N VAL A 353 -0.30 -5.52 -11.13
CA VAL A 353 -0.16 -6.77 -11.88
C VAL A 353 -0.74 -6.55 -13.26
N GLU A 354 0.07 -6.74 -14.29
CA GLU A 354 -0.36 -6.61 -15.69
C GLU A 354 -0.98 -7.91 -16.20
N LYS A 355 -1.91 -7.77 -17.15
CA LYS A 355 -2.46 -8.91 -17.90
C LYS A 355 -1.31 -9.65 -18.58
N GLN A 356 -1.22 -10.96 -18.40
CA GLN A 356 -0.21 -11.78 -19.06
C GLN A 356 -0.85 -13.00 -19.70
N GLN A 357 -0.71 -13.09 -21.02
CA GLN A 357 -1.09 -14.26 -21.81
C GLN A 357 0.11 -14.69 -22.66
N LYS A 358 1.05 -15.44 -22.06
CA LYS A 358 2.31 -15.81 -22.71
C LYS A 358 2.21 -17.04 -23.62
N TYR A 359 1.20 -17.90 -23.45
CA TYR A 359 1.04 -19.14 -24.22
C TYR A 359 -0.44 -19.46 -24.46
N GLY A 360 -0.70 -20.29 -25.48
CA GLY A 360 -2.02 -20.57 -26.06
C GLY A 360 -3.20 -20.75 -25.10
N GLN A 361 -3.01 -21.30 -23.88
CA GLN A 361 -4.02 -21.34 -22.80
C GLN A 361 -3.41 -21.63 -21.40
N CYS A 362 -2.33 -20.95 -20.95
CA CYS A 362 -1.80 -21.18 -19.58
C CYS A 362 -1.65 -19.91 -18.74
N ARG A 363 -2.19 -20.01 -17.50
CA ARG A 363 -2.35 -19.00 -16.42
C ARG A 363 -2.91 -17.66 -16.93
N ASN A 364 -4.25 -17.55 -16.99
CA ASN A 364 -4.93 -16.29 -17.26
C ASN A 364 -4.69 -15.32 -16.09
N ARG A 365 -3.68 -14.46 -16.22
CA ARG A 365 -3.37 -13.44 -15.20
C ARG A 365 -4.12 -12.17 -15.57
N ARG A 366 -5.03 -11.75 -14.71
CA ARG A 366 -5.82 -10.52 -14.88
C ARG A 366 -5.06 -9.29 -14.41
N HIS A 367 -5.36 -8.16 -15.04
CA HIS A 367 -4.87 -6.86 -14.57
C HIS A 367 -5.59 -6.46 -13.29
N TYR A 368 -4.84 -6.05 -12.27
CA TYR A 368 -5.35 -5.39 -11.07
C TYR A 368 -4.29 -4.47 -10.48
N VAL A 369 -4.72 -3.52 -9.65
CA VAL A 369 -3.83 -2.69 -8.85
C VAL A 369 -4.16 -2.86 -7.38
N SER A 370 -3.15 -2.79 -6.51
CA SER A 370 -3.37 -2.84 -5.07
C SER A 370 -2.30 -2.09 -4.30
N HIS A 371 -2.55 -1.85 -3.02
CA HIS A 371 -1.52 -1.47 -2.08
C HIS A 371 -1.83 -2.06 -0.71
N THR A 372 -0.85 -2.73 -0.10
CA THR A 372 -0.94 -3.22 1.28
C THR A 372 -0.37 -2.20 2.26
N GLY A 373 -0.86 -2.22 3.49
CA GLY A 373 -0.38 -1.37 4.56
C GLY A 373 0.06 -2.20 5.75
N GLY A 374 1.22 -1.86 6.31
CA GLY A 374 1.66 -2.32 7.63
C GLY A 374 2.04 -1.11 8.47
N ALA A 375 1.50 -1.03 9.68
CA ALA A 375 1.87 -0.04 10.68
C ALA A 375 1.89 -0.70 12.06
N VAL A 376 2.36 0.03 13.07
CA VAL A 376 2.28 -0.43 14.45
C VAL A 376 0.82 -0.67 14.80
N GLY A 377 0.52 -1.93 15.09
CA GLY A 377 -0.79 -2.45 15.44
C GLY A 377 -1.88 -2.36 14.37
N ALA A 378 -1.53 -2.28 13.09
CA ALA A 378 -2.53 -2.35 12.02
C ALA A 378 -1.97 -2.93 10.73
N SER A 379 -2.85 -3.58 9.98
CA SER A 379 -2.58 -4.05 8.62
C SER A 379 -3.77 -3.73 7.73
N SER A 380 -3.52 -3.46 6.46
CA SER A 380 -4.59 -3.09 5.54
C SER A 380 -4.28 -3.50 4.11
N VAL A 381 -5.31 -3.51 3.27
CA VAL A 381 -5.18 -3.62 1.82
C VAL A 381 -6.27 -2.82 1.13
N LEU A 382 -5.93 -2.19 0.01
CA LEU A 382 -6.86 -1.68 -0.97
C LEU A 382 -6.50 -2.30 -2.31
N LEU A 383 -7.48 -2.94 -2.95
CA LEU A 383 -7.33 -3.62 -4.23
C LEU A 383 -8.43 -3.17 -5.19
N VAL A 384 -8.06 -2.87 -6.43
CA VAL A 384 -8.98 -2.54 -7.51
C VAL A 384 -8.76 -3.55 -8.63
N LEU A 385 -9.81 -4.29 -8.97
CA LEU A 385 -9.87 -5.27 -10.04
C LEU A 385 -10.79 -4.73 -11.14
N PRO A 386 -10.26 -4.07 -12.19
CA PRO A 386 -11.06 -3.68 -13.33
C PRO A 386 -11.74 -4.88 -13.99
N ARG A 387 -12.96 -4.67 -14.49
CA ARG A 387 -13.66 -5.67 -15.30
C ARG A 387 -12.89 -5.97 -16.59
N GLU A 388 -12.85 -7.23 -17.01
CA GLU A 388 -12.28 -7.59 -18.32
C GLU A 388 -13.22 -7.21 -19.46
N SER A 389 -12.70 -6.44 -20.41
CA SER A 389 -13.38 -6.05 -21.64
C SER A 389 -13.35 -7.19 -22.65
N GLU A 390 -14.11 -8.28 -22.44
CA GLU A 390 -14.18 -9.39 -23.40
C GLU A 390 -15.59 -9.77 -23.88
N GLN A 391 -16.64 -8.98 -23.60
CA GLN A 391 -17.93 -9.20 -24.26
C GLN A 391 -18.52 -7.93 -24.89
N PRO A 392 -18.95 -7.98 -26.16
CA PRO A 392 -19.86 -6.99 -26.72
C PRO A 392 -21.23 -7.24 -26.08
N THR A 393 -21.40 -6.79 -24.84
CA THR A 393 -22.73 -6.69 -24.28
C THR A 393 -23.45 -5.59 -25.07
N ASN A 394 -24.63 -5.90 -25.61
CA ASN A 394 -25.52 -4.89 -26.22
C ASN A 394 -26.02 -3.85 -25.18
N GLN A 395 -25.65 -4.00 -23.91
CA GLN A 395 -25.92 -3.07 -22.83
C GLN A 395 -24.75 -2.09 -22.64
N LYS A 396 -25.08 -0.79 -22.69
CA LYS A 396 -24.13 0.29 -22.38
C LYS A 396 -23.88 0.32 -20.87
N LEU A 397 -22.90 -0.45 -20.41
CA LEU A 397 -22.47 -0.42 -19.01
C LEU A 397 -21.65 0.85 -18.74
N LEU A 398 -22.07 1.62 -17.74
CA LEU A 398 -21.43 2.87 -17.37
C LEU A 398 -20.32 2.62 -16.34
N PRO A 399 -19.17 3.31 -16.43
CA PRO A 399 -18.13 3.22 -15.41
C PRO A 399 -18.59 3.77 -14.05
N PRO A 400 -17.96 3.36 -12.94
CA PRO A 400 -16.87 2.39 -12.89
C PRO A 400 -17.38 0.93 -13.01
N GLN A 401 -16.63 0.08 -13.69
CA GLN A 401 -16.93 -1.35 -13.92
C GLN A 401 -15.80 -2.22 -13.36
N GLY A 402 -16.07 -3.02 -12.35
CA GLY A 402 -15.05 -3.82 -11.67
C GLY A 402 -15.35 -3.98 -10.18
N VAL A 403 -14.38 -4.54 -9.46
CA VAL A 403 -14.50 -4.79 -8.03
C VAL A 403 -13.41 -4.05 -7.26
N VAL A 404 -13.80 -3.29 -6.25
CA VAL A 404 -12.88 -2.66 -5.29
C VAL A 404 -13.04 -3.39 -3.96
N VAL A 405 -11.94 -3.87 -3.39
CA VAL A 405 -11.92 -4.54 -2.09
C VAL A 405 -10.97 -3.80 -1.17
N THR A 406 -11.41 -3.58 0.06
CA THR A 406 -10.52 -3.12 1.13
C THR A 406 -10.74 -3.92 2.40
N ILE A 407 -9.65 -4.19 3.12
CA ILE A 407 -9.69 -4.84 4.42
C ILE A 407 -8.78 -4.03 5.34
N ILE A 408 -9.27 -3.67 6.52
CA ILE A 408 -8.48 -3.00 7.55
C ILE A 408 -8.56 -3.83 8.83
N THR A 409 -7.43 -4.10 9.46
CA THR A 409 -7.35 -4.83 10.73
C THR A 409 -6.60 -4.00 11.76
N ASN A 410 -6.97 -4.17 13.03
CA ASN A 410 -6.31 -3.54 14.16
C ASN A 410 -5.16 -4.40 14.74
N MET A 411 -4.51 -5.18 13.88
CA MET A 411 -3.35 -5.99 14.24
C MET A 411 -2.22 -5.83 13.23
N GLN A 412 -0.99 -5.68 13.73
CA GLN A 412 0.19 -5.63 12.86
C GLN A 412 0.52 -6.98 12.22
N SER A 413 1.18 -6.93 11.07
CA SER A 413 1.77 -8.10 10.39
C SER A 413 0.77 -9.15 9.91
N VAL A 414 -0.43 -8.73 9.49
CA VAL A 414 -1.43 -9.59 8.86
C VAL A 414 -1.29 -9.50 7.33
N GLY A 415 -1.15 -10.65 6.66
CA GLY A 415 -1.08 -10.72 5.20
C GLY A 415 -2.47 -10.71 4.57
N LEU A 416 -2.86 -9.63 3.91
CA LEU A 416 -4.23 -9.44 3.41
C LEU A 416 -4.39 -9.47 1.88
N ASN A 417 -3.32 -9.35 1.10
CA ASN A 417 -3.42 -9.19 -0.36
C ASN A 417 -4.07 -10.40 -1.04
N THR A 418 -3.66 -11.61 -0.68
CA THR A 418 -4.23 -12.86 -1.24
C THR A 418 -5.71 -12.98 -0.92
N THR A 419 -6.11 -12.67 0.31
CA THR A 419 -7.51 -12.68 0.75
C THR A 419 -8.33 -11.66 -0.03
N ALA A 420 -7.85 -10.41 -0.17
CA ALA A 420 -8.54 -9.39 -0.93
C ALA A 420 -8.68 -9.76 -2.42
N LEU A 421 -7.66 -10.38 -3.02
CA LEU A 421 -7.75 -10.86 -4.40
C LEU A 421 -8.76 -11.99 -4.57
N LYS A 422 -8.81 -12.96 -3.64
CA LYS A 422 -9.85 -14.01 -3.63
C LYS A 422 -11.26 -13.40 -3.55
N ILE A 423 -11.48 -12.47 -2.62
CA ILE A 423 -12.76 -11.76 -2.48
C ILE A 423 -13.12 -11.06 -3.80
N ALA A 424 -12.18 -10.30 -4.38
CA ALA A 424 -12.42 -9.57 -5.62
C ALA A 424 -12.85 -10.50 -6.75
N GLN A 425 -12.16 -11.64 -6.93
CA GLN A 425 -12.49 -12.64 -7.94
C GLN A 425 -13.84 -13.31 -7.69
N THR A 426 -14.19 -13.60 -6.43
CA THR A 426 -15.49 -14.15 -6.06
C THR A 426 -16.62 -13.21 -6.40
N PHE A 427 -16.52 -11.93 -6.04
CA PHE A 427 -17.54 -10.92 -6.34
C PHE A 427 -17.63 -10.61 -7.84
N ASP A 428 -16.50 -10.61 -8.55
CA ASP A 428 -16.48 -10.42 -10.01
C ASP A 428 -17.20 -11.56 -10.74
N LYS A 429 -16.96 -12.82 -10.31
CA LYS A 429 -17.67 -13.99 -10.82
C LYS A 429 -19.17 -13.95 -10.51
N ALA A 430 -19.54 -13.61 -9.27
CA ALA A 430 -20.94 -13.51 -8.86
C ALA A 430 -21.69 -12.43 -9.66
N ARG A 431 -21.04 -11.29 -9.95
CA ARG A 431 -21.59 -10.25 -10.83
C ARG A 431 -21.91 -10.81 -12.22
N ASP A 432 -20.98 -11.54 -12.82
CA ASP A 432 -21.17 -12.06 -14.18
C ASP A 432 -22.26 -13.13 -14.24
N GLU A 433 -22.41 -13.95 -13.19
CA GLU A 433 -23.52 -14.91 -13.03
C GLU A 433 -24.87 -14.19 -12.87
N ASP A 434 -24.95 -13.12 -12.07
CA ASP A 434 -26.16 -12.31 -11.93
C ASP A 434 -26.58 -11.70 -13.28
N ILE A 435 -25.63 -11.13 -14.04
CA ILE A 435 -25.89 -10.56 -15.38
C ILE A 435 -26.35 -11.64 -16.36
N ALA A 436 -25.77 -12.84 -16.31
CA ALA A 436 -26.17 -13.93 -17.21
C ALA A 436 -27.58 -14.49 -16.90
N SER A 437 -28.07 -14.28 -15.67
CA SER A 437 -29.37 -14.75 -15.20
C SER A 437 -30.52 -13.74 -15.41
N ALA A 438 -30.19 -12.48 -15.71
CA ALA A 438 -31.12 -11.37 -15.92
C ALA A 438 -31.36 -11.12 -17.42
#